data_AF-U2RZI9-F1
#
_entry.id   AF-U2RZI9-F1
#
_cell.length_a   1.000
_cell.length_b   1.000
_cell.length_c   1.000
_cell.angle_alpha   90.00
_cell.angle_beta   90.00
_cell.angle_gamma   90.00
#
_symmetry.space_group_name_H-M   'P 1'
#
loop_
_entity.id
_entity.type
_entity.pdbx_description
1 polymer ?
#
loop_
_entity_poly.entity_id
_entity_poly.type
_entity_poly.pdbx_seq_one_letter_code
_entity_poly.pdbx_strand_id
1 'polypeptide(L)'
;MNTRSVRQEPAGRAVGASGRTVVTGCRTWSEIRARAGAFLSEHAADPFVLPVLVTPGPAHRRSIAQGFAASPGGPQVFAGVRTPTMGGLRTELEHALLGLDPDEDPWRTGALTLRIASLLRECADEPWLALVRRHLDGHPAPEEPPRPAPGRLVATAEGWAGILRGYLRHCPGML
;
A
#
# COMPACT_ATOMS: atom_id res chain seq x y z
N MET A 1 47.06 4.80 -4.03
CA MET A 1 46.51 6.08 -4.53
C MET A 1 46.21 5.92 -6.00
N ASN A 2 44.94 5.79 -6.38
CA ASN A 2 44.57 5.64 -7.78
C ASN A 2 43.34 6.52 -8.07
N THR A 3 43.61 7.69 -8.63
CA THR A 3 42.64 8.68 -9.11
C THR A 3 42.13 8.22 -10.47
N ARG A 4 40.84 7.91 -10.59
CA ARG A 4 40.19 7.75 -11.89
C ARG A 4 39.23 8.89 -12.16
N SER A 5 39.75 9.82 -12.96
CA SER A 5 39.03 10.81 -13.75
C SER A 5 37.99 10.12 -14.65
N VAL A 6 36.75 10.60 -14.66
CA VAL A 6 35.71 10.17 -15.59
C VAL A 6 35.38 11.34 -16.51
N ARG A 7 35.56 11.08 -17.81
CA ARG A 7 35.32 11.95 -18.97
C ARG A 7 33.84 12.35 -19.10
N GLN A 8 33.59 13.60 -19.49
CA GLN A 8 32.32 14.05 -20.07
C GLN A 8 32.44 14.18 -21.59
N GLU A 9 31.41 13.76 -22.34
CA GLU A 9 31.01 14.25 -23.68
C GLU A 9 29.69 13.56 -24.14
N PRO A 10 28.93 14.08 -25.14
CA PRO A 10 27.98 15.19 -25.01
C PRO A 10 26.51 14.78 -25.32
N ALA A 11 25.63 15.79 -25.32
CA ALA A 11 24.17 15.76 -25.30
C ALA A 11 23.45 14.88 -26.34
N GLY A 12 22.36 14.23 -25.90
CA GLY A 12 21.26 13.83 -26.79
C GLY A 12 20.50 12.55 -26.47
N ARG A 13 19.81 12.46 -25.31
CA ARG A 13 18.47 11.82 -25.14
C ARG A 13 18.05 11.88 -23.67
N ALA A 14 16.86 12.38 -23.36
CA ALA A 14 16.26 12.26 -22.03
C ALA A 14 15.88 10.79 -21.78
N VAL A 15 16.78 10.02 -21.17
CA VAL A 15 16.55 8.65 -20.73
C VAL A 15 16.88 8.57 -19.25
N GLY A 16 15.85 8.30 -18.44
CA GLY A 16 15.93 7.77 -17.08
C GLY A 16 16.73 8.62 -16.09
N ALA A 17 16.04 9.43 -15.28
CA ALA A 17 16.60 9.86 -14.01
C ALA A 17 16.84 8.59 -13.16
N SER A 18 18.06 8.07 -13.20
CA SER A 18 18.52 6.99 -12.31
C SER A 18 18.50 7.52 -10.89
N GLY A 19 17.35 7.42 -10.22
CA GLY A 19 17.20 7.79 -8.82
C GLY A 19 18.20 7.01 -7.99
N ARG A 20 19.19 7.70 -7.41
CA ARG A 20 20.17 7.06 -6.54
C ARG A 20 19.47 6.74 -5.23
N THR A 21 19.20 5.46 -4.98
CA THR A 21 18.69 5.02 -3.67
C THR A 21 19.74 5.31 -2.60
N VAL A 22 19.38 6.11 -1.60
CA VAL A 22 20.23 6.41 -0.44
C VAL A 22 19.60 5.80 0.80
N VAL A 23 20.30 4.88 1.45
CA VAL A 23 19.89 4.31 2.74
C VAL A 23 20.69 4.98 3.85
N THR A 24 19.99 5.54 4.82
CA THR A 24 20.62 6.27 5.93
C THR A 24 20.24 5.62 7.26
N GLY A 25 21.22 5.08 7.98
CA GLY A 25 21.04 4.63 9.36
C GLY A 25 20.96 5.82 10.31
N CYS A 26 19.90 5.88 11.12
CA CYS A 26 19.73 6.89 12.17
C CYS A 26 19.70 6.19 13.53
N ARG A 27 20.32 6.78 14.55
CA ARG A 27 20.37 6.19 15.90
C ARG A 27 19.19 6.56 16.77
N THR A 28 18.51 7.66 16.43
CA THR A 28 17.39 8.19 17.23
C THR A 28 16.24 8.65 16.35
N TRP A 29 15.04 8.70 16.92
CA TRP A 29 13.86 9.24 16.26
C TRP A 29 14.01 10.74 15.92
N SER A 30 14.70 11.51 16.76
CA SER A 30 14.99 12.92 16.50
C SER A 30 15.87 13.11 15.27
N GLU A 31 16.86 12.23 15.06
CA GLU A 31 17.69 12.25 13.86
C GLU A 31 16.86 11.94 12.59
N ILE A 32 15.97 10.96 12.65
CA ILE A 32 15.05 10.64 11.55
C ILE A 32 14.20 11.87 11.20
N ARG A 33 13.61 12.54 12.19
CA ARG A 33 12.78 13.74 11.98
C ARG A 33 13.58 14.88 11.35
N ALA A 34 14.79 15.15 11.87
CA ALA A 34 15.63 16.22 11.35
C ALA A 34 16.02 15.97 9.88
N ARG A 35 16.43 14.74 9.55
CA ARG A 35 16.79 14.37 8.17
C ARG A 35 15.59 14.38 7.23
N ALA A 36 14.45 13.86 7.66
CA ALA A 36 13.22 13.91 6.87
C ALA A 36 12.81 15.37 6.60
N GLY A 37 12.90 16.24 7.60
CA GLY A 37 12.63 17.67 7.43
C GLY A 37 13.60 18.37 6.49
N ALA A 38 14.90 18.07 6.59
CA ALA A 38 15.90 18.60 5.66
C ALA A 38 15.60 18.19 4.22
N PHE A 39 15.32 16.90 3.99
CA PHE A 39 14.95 16.38 2.67
C PHE A 39 13.71 17.07 2.09
N LEU A 40 12.64 17.17 2.90
CA LEU A 40 11.40 17.82 2.47
C LEU A 40 11.61 19.31 2.15
N SER A 41 12.45 20.01 2.91
CA SER A 41 12.76 21.43 2.67
C SER A 41 13.54 21.65 1.38
N GLU A 42 14.53 20.78 1.11
CA GLU A 42 15.34 20.84 -0.12
C GLU A 42 14.49 20.62 -1.38
N HIS A 43 13.43 19.82 -1.28
CA HIS A 43 12.57 19.45 -2.40
C HIS A 43 11.26 20.26 -2.45
N ALA A 44 11.15 21.35 -1.70
CA ALA A 44 9.96 22.21 -1.67
C ALA A 44 9.90 23.27 -2.80
N ALA A 45 10.85 23.24 -3.75
CA ALA A 45 11.01 24.30 -4.75
C ALA A 45 9.97 24.26 -5.88
N ASP A 46 9.41 23.08 -6.21
CA ASP A 46 8.44 22.91 -7.29
C ASP A 46 7.03 22.64 -6.74
N PRO A 47 6.05 23.55 -6.96
CA PRO A 47 4.69 23.38 -6.44
C PRO A 47 3.90 22.23 -7.10
N PHE A 48 4.35 21.71 -8.24
CA PHE A 48 3.70 20.61 -8.96
C PHE A 48 4.33 19.26 -8.69
N VAL A 49 5.52 19.24 -8.07
CA VAL A 49 6.23 18.01 -7.69
C VAL A 49 6.20 17.88 -6.18
N LEU A 50 5.17 17.21 -5.68
CA LEU A 50 5.01 17.00 -4.24
C LEU A 50 5.95 15.89 -3.76
N PRO A 51 6.86 16.14 -2.79
CA PRO A 51 7.63 15.08 -2.18
C PRO A 51 6.71 14.06 -1.51
N VAL A 52 7.12 12.79 -1.55
CA VAL A 52 6.39 11.66 -0.96
C VAL A 52 7.09 11.25 0.34
N LEU A 53 6.35 11.27 1.44
CA LEU A 53 6.79 10.77 2.74
C LEU A 53 5.96 9.54 3.12
N VAL A 54 6.58 8.36 3.10
CA VAL A 54 5.97 7.15 3.61
C VAL A 54 6.49 6.84 5.00
N THR A 55 5.58 6.55 5.94
CA THR A 55 5.91 6.21 7.32
C THR A 55 5.31 4.87 7.73
N PRO A 56 5.87 4.19 8.75
CA PRO A 56 5.31 2.92 9.24
C PRO A 56 3.88 3.03 9.77
N GLY A 57 3.47 4.22 10.21
CA GLY A 57 2.10 4.45 10.66
C GLY A 57 1.77 5.91 10.95
N PRO A 58 0.53 6.19 11.38
CA PRO A 58 0.03 7.56 11.59
C PRO A 58 0.78 8.34 12.66
N ALA A 59 1.20 7.70 13.76
CA ALA A 59 1.95 8.34 14.84
C ALA A 59 3.32 8.85 14.36
N HIS A 60 4.04 8.03 13.57
CA HIS A 60 5.30 8.40 12.95
C HIS A 60 5.14 9.61 12.01
N ARG A 61 4.12 9.56 11.13
CA ARG A 61 3.77 10.69 10.25
C ARG A 61 3.53 11.96 11.04
N ARG A 62 2.70 11.87 12.08
CA ARG A 62 2.35 13.01 12.93
C ARG A 62 3.59 13.60 13.59
N SER A 63 4.46 12.76 14.13
CA SER A 63 5.67 13.22 14.83
C SER A 63 6.67 13.91 13.89
N ILE A 64 6.81 13.43 12.63
CA ILE A 64 7.60 14.11 11.60
C ILE A 64 6.95 15.43 11.19
N ALA A 65 5.66 15.43 10.88
CA ALA A 65 4.93 16.62 10.45
C ALA A 65 4.96 17.74 11.50
N GLN A 66 4.75 17.40 12.77
CA GLN A 66 4.82 18.35 13.87
C GLN A 66 6.25 18.86 14.09
N GLY A 67 7.26 18.00 13.99
CA GLY A 67 8.67 18.42 14.10
C GLY A 67 9.08 19.36 12.96
N PHE A 68 8.62 19.09 11.74
CA PHE A 68 8.84 19.93 10.57
C PHE A 68 8.18 21.31 10.73
N ALA A 69 6.91 21.34 11.10
CA ALA A 69 6.18 22.58 11.33
C ALA A 69 6.75 23.38 12.52
N ALA A 70 7.22 22.73 13.58
CA ALA A 70 7.79 23.40 14.74
C ALA A 70 9.27 23.82 14.58
N SER A 71 9.89 23.60 13.42
CA SER A 71 11.31 23.91 13.21
C SER A 71 11.53 25.44 13.25
N PRO A 72 12.42 25.98 14.09
CA PRO A 72 12.70 27.42 14.16
C PRO A 72 13.18 27.95 12.81
N GLY A 73 12.52 29.00 12.30
CA GLY A 73 12.81 29.56 10.97
C GLY A 73 12.45 28.64 9.79
N GLY A 74 11.85 27.48 10.06
CA GLY A 74 11.33 26.56 9.05
C GLY A 74 9.93 26.94 8.57
N PRO A 75 9.27 26.09 7.78
CA PRO A 75 8.02 26.43 7.07
C PRO A 75 6.81 26.77 7.95
N GLN A 76 6.86 26.50 9.26
CA GLN A 76 5.75 26.68 10.22
C GLN A 76 4.46 25.88 9.92
N VAL A 77 4.43 25.15 8.80
CA VAL A 77 3.33 24.31 8.34
C VAL A 77 3.87 23.04 7.69
N PHE A 78 3.14 21.93 7.83
CA PHE A 78 3.38 20.72 7.05
C PHE A 78 2.32 20.64 5.95
N ALA A 79 2.66 21.08 4.75
CA ALA A 79 1.80 21.09 3.57
C ALA A 79 2.63 20.75 2.32
N GLY A 80 1.97 20.43 1.20
CA GLY A 80 2.66 20.12 -0.04
C GLY A 80 3.43 18.79 -0.03
N VAL A 81 3.10 17.87 0.88
CA VAL A 81 3.74 16.55 1.00
C VAL A 81 2.68 15.46 0.85
N ARG A 82 2.89 14.52 -0.08
CA ARG A 82 2.04 13.32 -0.17
C ARG A 82 2.45 12.32 0.90
N THR A 83 1.48 11.74 1.61
CA THR A 83 1.74 10.77 2.69
C THR A 83 0.99 9.45 2.51
N PRO A 84 1.24 8.72 1.40
CA PRO A 84 0.61 7.42 1.18
C PRO A 84 1.12 6.40 2.20
N THR A 85 0.37 5.30 2.38
CA THR A 85 0.88 4.12 3.08
C THR A 85 1.86 3.37 2.15
N MET A 86 2.75 2.54 2.70
CA MET A 86 3.62 1.68 1.88
C MET A 86 2.82 0.79 0.91
N GLY A 87 1.68 0.28 1.37
CA GLY A 87 0.77 -0.51 0.54
C GLY A 87 0.17 0.31 -0.59
N GLY A 88 -0.33 1.51 -0.30
CA GLY A 88 -0.92 2.41 -1.29
C GLY A 88 0.09 2.90 -2.33
N LEU A 89 1.29 3.32 -1.91
CA LEU A 89 2.35 3.73 -2.83
C LEU A 89 2.75 2.58 -3.75
N ARG A 90 2.84 1.36 -3.23
CA ARG A 90 3.17 0.18 -4.04
C ARG A 90 2.09 -0.06 -5.11
N THR A 91 0.82 -0.05 -4.74
CA THR A 91 -0.29 -0.22 -5.70
C THR A 91 -0.27 0.87 -6.76
N GLU A 92 -0.09 2.14 -6.38
CA GLU A 92 0.03 3.26 -7.32
C GLU A 92 1.18 3.05 -8.32
N LEU A 93 2.35 2.63 -7.84
CA LEU A 93 3.51 2.35 -8.69
C LEU A 93 3.30 1.12 -9.59
N GLU A 94 2.69 0.06 -9.07
CA GLU A 94 2.36 -1.14 -9.86
C GLU A 94 1.39 -0.80 -10.99
N HIS A 95 0.32 -0.05 -10.70
CA HIS A 95 -0.65 0.40 -11.70
C HIS A 95 0.02 1.28 -12.77
N ALA A 96 0.85 2.24 -12.36
CA ALA A 96 1.56 3.12 -13.28
C ALA A 96 2.58 2.36 -14.16
N LEU A 97 3.33 1.41 -13.59
CA LEU A 97 4.35 0.64 -14.31
C LEU A 97 3.77 -0.39 -15.27
N LEU A 98 2.66 -1.02 -14.88
CA LEU A 98 2.01 -2.07 -15.66
C LEU A 98 0.93 -1.54 -16.60
N GLY A 99 0.59 -0.26 -16.52
CA GLY A 99 -0.49 0.36 -17.31
C GLY A 99 -1.87 -0.19 -16.96
N LEU A 100 -2.07 -0.58 -15.70
CA LEU A 100 -3.34 -1.14 -15.23
C LEU A 100 -4.28 -0.01 -14.81
N ASP A 101 -5.52 -0.06 -15.30
CA ASP A 101 -6.59 0.78 -14.77
C ASP A 101 -6.99 0.25 -13.37
N PRO A 102 -6.90 1.07 -12.30
CA PRO A 102 -7.30 0.68 -10.95
C PRO A 102 -8.75 0.19 -10.84
N ASP A 103 -9.65 0.70 -11.70
CA ASP A 103 -11.07 0.34 -11.68
C ASP A 103 -11.33 -1.00 -12.40
N GLU A 104 -10.44 -1.38 -13.32
CA GLU A 104 -10.48 -2.65 -14.05
C GLU A 104 -9.65 -3.76 -13.39
N ASP A 105 -8.81 -3.44 -12.40
CA ASP A 105 -7.98 -4.42 -11.70
C ASP A 105 -8.84 -5.49 -10.99
N PRO A 106 -8.87 -6.75 -11.48
CA PRO A 106 -9.69 -7.81 -10.89
C PRO A 106 -9.11 -8.31 -9.56
N TRP A 107 -7.84 -8.00 -9.26
CA TRP A 107 -7.13 -8.43 -8.06
C TRP A 107 -7.26 -7.42 -6.90
N ARG A 108 -7.94 -6.30 -7.11
CA ARG A 108 -8.28 -5.37 -6.02
C ARG A 108 -9.17 -6.06 -5.00
N THR A 109 -8.99 -5.76 -3.71
CA THR A 109 -9.73 -6.42 -2.62
C THR A 109 -11.24 -6.42 -2.85
N GLY A 110 -11.82 -5.27 -3.24
CA GLY A 110 -13.26 -5.17 -3.47
C GLY A 110 -13.75 -6.12 -4.58
N ALA A 111 -13.06 -6.16 -5.73
CA ALA A 111 -13.43 -7.04 -6.83
C ALA A 111 -13.26 -8.52 -6.44
N LEU A 112 -12.16 -8.88 -5.78
CA LEU A 112 -11.93 -10.24 -5.28
C LEU A 112 -13.01 -10.65 -4.28
N THR A 113 -13.38 -9.80 -3.32
CA THR A 113 -14.45 -10.07 -2.36
C THR A 113 -15.75 -10.39 -3.09
N LEU A 114 -16.15 -9.56 -4.06
CA LEU A 114 -17.38 -9.79 -4.81
C LEU A 114 -17.31 -11.07 -5.64
N ARG A 115 -16.17 -11.34 -6.29
CA ARG A 115 -15.97 -12.56 -7.09
C ARG A 115 -16.02 -13.81 -6.22
N ILE A 116 -15.35 -13.81 -5.07
CA ILE A 116 -15.36 -14.91 -4.11
C ILE A 116 -16.77 -15.11 -3.54
N ALA A 117 -17.48 -14.04 -3.19
CA ALA A 117 -18.87 -14.15 -2.73
C ALA A 117 -19.78 -14.78 -3.79
N SER A 118 -19.57 -14.48 -5.09
CA SER A 118 -20.27 -15.14 -6.19
C SER A 118 -19.92 -16.62 -6.28
N LEU A 119 -18.64 -16.97 -6.27
CA LEU A 119 -18.16 -18.35 -6.32
C LEU A 119 -18.67 -19.19 -5.13
N LEU A 120 -18.71 -18.62 -3.93
CA LEU A 120 -19.29 -19.27 -2.75
C LEU A 120 -20.80 -19.54 -2.92
N ARG A 121 -21.52 -18.81 -3.77
CA ARG A 121 -22.93 -19.14 -4.11
C ARG A 121 -23.02 -20.14 -5.25
N GLU A 122 -22.19 -20.00 -6.28
CA GLU A 122 -22.18 -20.86 -7.47
C GLU A 122 -21.78 -22.30 -7.12
N CYS A 123 -20.75 -22.48 -6.29
CA CYS A 123 -20.25 -23.78 -5.87
C CYS A 123 -20.97 -24.31 -4.62
N ALA A 124 -22.25 -23.96 -4.42
CA ALA A 124 -22.88 -24.16 -3.13
C ALA A 124 -23.08 -25.60 -2.71
N ASP A 125 -23.35 -26.44 -3.70
CA ASP A 125 -23.65 -27.87 -3.56
C ASP A 125 -22.39 -28.74 -3.64
N GLU A 126 -21.22 -28.11 -3.80
CA GLU A 126 -19.97 -28.82 -3.91
C GLU A 126 -19.53 -29.41 -2.57
N PRO A 127 -19.14 -30.70 -2.52
CA PRO A 127 -18.83 -31.40 -1.27
C PRO A 127 -17.64 -30.78 -0.52
N TRP A 128 -16.67 -30.22 -1.25
CA TRP A 128 -15.50 -29.55 -0.66
C TRP A 128 -15.85 -28.23 0.03
N LEU A 129 -17.00 -27.62 -0.26
CA LEU A 129 -17.46 -26.38 0.36
C LEU A 129 -18.39 -26.61 1.56
N ALA A 130 -18.73 -27.86 1.89
CA ALA A 130 -19.73 -28.21 2.90
C ALA A 130 -19.49 -27.55 4.28
N LEU A 131 -18.23 -27.46 4.72
CA LEU A 131 -17.89 -26.83 6.00
C LEU A 131 -18.13 -25.31 5.98
N VAL A 132 -17.78 -24.65 4.88
CA VAL A 132 -18.01 -23.22 4.70
C VAL A 132 -19.51 -22.94 4.59
N ARG A 133 -20.26 -23.78 3.85
CA ARG A 133 -21.72 -23.73 3.77
C ARG A 133 -22.37 -23.74 5.16
N ARG A 134 -22.00 -24.72 5.99
CA ARG A 134 -22.47 -24.81 7.38
C ARG A 134 -22.16 -23.55 8.20
N HIS A 135 -20.99 -22.95 8.01
CA HIS A 135 -20.65 -21.68 8.66
C HIS A 135 -21.55 -20.52 8.19
N LEU A 136 -21.79 -20.42 6.89
CA LEU A 136 -22.58 -19.36 6.26
C LEU A 136 -24.07 -19.45 6.65
N ASP A 137 -24.62 -20.66 6.66
CA ASP A 137 -26.01 -20.95 7.04
C ASP A 137 -26.24 -20.76 8.55
N GLY A 138 -25.17 -20.81 9.33
CA GLY A 138 -25.18 -20.60 10.77
C GLY A 138 -25.72 -21.79 11.57
N HIS A 139 -26.15 -21.50 12.80
CA HIS A 139 -26.71 -22.48 13.72
C HIS A 139 -28.11 -22.01 14.10
N PRO A 140 -29.13 -22.26 13.27
CA PRO A 140 -30.50 -21.96 13.63
C PRO A 140 -30.91 -22.77 14.87
N ALA A 141 -31.88 -22.27 15.63
CA ALA A 141 -32.53 -23.07 16.66
C ALA A 141 -33.20 -24.32 16.04
N PRO A 142 -33.47 -25.39 16.81
CA PRO A 142 -34.00 -26.66 16.26
C PRO A 142 -35.28 -26.53 15.43
N GLU A 143 -36.08 -25.49 15.69
CA GLU A 143 -37.38 -25.22 15.06
C GLU A 143 -37.30 -24.18 13.92
N GLU A 144 -36.13 -23.56 13.69
CA GLU A 144 -35.95 -22.51 12.70
C GLU A 144 -35.32 -23.02 11.40
N PRO A 145 -35.83 -22.62 10.22
CA PRO A 145 -35.15 -22.92 8.97
C PRO A 145 -33.76 -22.25 8.97
N PRO A 146 -32.71 -22.91 8.45
CA PRO A 146 -31.40 -22.30 8.30
C PRO A 146 -31.53 -21.03 7.48
N ARG A 147 -31.13 -19.91 8.06
CA ARG A 147 -31.11 -18.62 7.40
C ARG A 147 -29.67 -18.13 7.35
N PRO A 148 -29.13 -17.80 6.16
CA PRO A 148 -27.80 -17.24 6.08
C PRO A 148 -27.76 -15.95 6.92
N ALA A 149 -26.85 -15.92 7.89
CA ALA A 149 -26.75 -14.76 8.76
C ALA A 149 -26.32 -13.55 7.91
N PRO A 150 -27.03 -12.42 8.01
CA PRO A 150 -26.79 -11.27 7.16
C PRO A 150 -25.33 -10.81 7.30
N GLY A 151 -24.66 -10.60 6.17
CA GLY A 151 -23.26 -10.16 6.11
C GLY A 151 -22.19 -11.26 6.21
N ARG A 152 -22.51 -12.48 6.68
CA ARG A 152 -21.47 -13.54 6.82
C ARG A 152 -20.82 -13.93 5.50
N LEU A 153 -21.59 -13.98 4.41
CA LEU A 153 -21.05 -14.28 3.09
C LEU A 153 -19.99 -13.25 2.68
N VAL A 154 -20.29 -11.97 2.83
CA VAL A 154 -19.38 -10.88 2.45
C VAL A 154 -18.17 -10.89 3.37
N ALA A 155 -18.36 -10.99 4.69
CA ALA A 155 -17.25 -11.05 5.65
C ALA A 155 -16.33 -12.26 5.42
N THR A 156 -16.90 -13.42 5.08
CA THR A 156 -16.13 -14.61 4.70
C THR A 156 -15.33 -14.34 3.43
N ALA A 157 -15.97 -13.80 2.40
CA ALA A 157 -15.31 -13.47 1.14
C ALA A 157 -14.19 -12.42 1.30
N GLU A 158 -14.38 -11.42 2.16
CA GLU A 158 -13.34 -10.45 2.53
C GLU A 158 -12.14 -11.12 3.20
N GLY A 159 -12.39 -12.05 4.11
CA GLY A 159 -11.34 -12.85 4.75
C GLY A 159 -10.51 -13.64 3.73
N TRP A 160 -11.17 -14.33 2.79
CA TRP A 160 -10.51 -15.06 1.71
C TRP A 160 -9.74 -14.14 0.76
N ALA A 161 -10.32 -12.99 0.37
CA ALA A 161 -9.62 -11.99 -0.43
C ALA A 161 -8.36 -11.48 0.28
N GLY A 162 -8.43 -11.28 1.60
CA GLY A 162 -7.29 -10.92 2.43
C GLY A 162 -6.18 -11.96 2.40
N ILE A 163 -6.52 -13.25 2.53
CA ILE A 163 -5.56 -14.37 2.47
C ILE A 163 -4.88 -14.44 1.09
N LEU A 164 -5.66 -14.40 0.00
CA LEU A 164 -5.10 -14.43 -1.36
C LEU A 164 -4.14 -13.27 -1.61
N ARG A 165 -4.48 -12.06 -1.15
CA ARG A 165 -3.57 -10.91 -1.22
C ARG A 165 -2.32 -11.09 -0.34
N GLY A 166 -2.46 -11.76 0.80
CA GLY A 166 -1.34 -12.16 1.63
C GLY A 166 -0.38 -13.08 0.88
N TYR A 167 -0.90 -14.10 0.19
CA TYR A 167 -0.10 -15.00 -0.65
C TYR A 167 0.57 -14.27 -1.81
N LEU A 168 -0.17 -13.45 -2.57
CA LEU A 168 0.43 -12.63 -3.64
C LEU A 168 1.61 -11.77 -3.14
N ARG A 169 1.55 -11.29 -1.89
CA ARG A 169 2.59 -10.44 -1.31
C ARG A 169 3.79 -11.21 -0.78
N HIS A 170 3.56 -12.31 -0.05
CA HIS A 170 4.59 -12.97 0.76
C HIS A 170 5.03 -14.31 0.18
N CYS A 171 4.15 -14.98 -0.56
CA CYS A 171 4.38 -16.32 -1.11
C CYS A 171 3.80 -16.41 -2.53
N PRO A 172 4.26 -15.59 -3.49
CA PRO A 172 3.64 -15.51 -4.82
C PRO A 172 3.65 -16.85 -5.57
N GLY A 173 4.61 -17.75 -5.29
CA GLY A 173 4.65 -19.08 -5.89
C GLY A 173 3.62 -20.10 -5.37
N MET A 174 2.73 -19.70 -4.47
CA MET A 174 1.61 -20.54 -4.02
C MET A 174 0.34 -20.36 -4.86
N LEU A 175 0.33 -19.42 -5.80
CA LEU A 175 -0.76 -19.13 -6.73
C LEU A 175 -0.33 -19.48 -8.15
#